data_AF-A0A1F7F9R0-F1
#
_entry.id   AF-A0A1F7F9R0-F1
#
_cell.length_a   1.000
_cell.length_b   1.000
_cell.length_c   1.000
_cell.angle_alpha   90.00
_cell.angle_beta   90.00
_cell.angle_gamma   90.00
#
_symmetry.space_group_name_H-M   'P 1'
#
loop_
_entity.id
_entity.type
_entity.pdbx_description
1 polymer ?
#
loop_
_entity_poly.entity_id
_entity_poly.type
_entity_poly.pdbx_seq_one_letter_code
_entity_poly.pdbx_strand_id
1 'polypeptide(L)'
;MEIRNKIITGLCIFVFACVSHGAMLKVPQQFRSIYQALLKAQPGDTIFVSKGIYYENIVMVDDVVIQGENQKTTVINGRQKGYAVVTGADRAVLENFTIRNGRIGVLCKATAPVIKNNIIIDNKGSGIMAIMALPAIRNNVIMRNKWTGIFCQSVKAIDTEIENNVIIENGYNGVHCAKATQVLVRNNILAGNDEYGVYCDQSAKRTRIIYNNFFGNFLSGTSYFAIENKTNMHKQPMFKNPTAGIPSFNYFCKPVSPMLKAGENGIDVGLLSVEFMSTVSVDKDNDGIPDDRDQCPEIPEDIDQFEDDDGCPDYDNDKDGIYDSKDKCPLEPEDKDGFEDLDGCPDTDNDQDGILDVSDGCPNDPETINGYKDQDGCPDEKPVEMKGTLVLEGINFRTGSAELLDESFSILDNVYNSLEAFPKVKIEIRGHTDNVGSAQANMVLSLERAQSVKSYLVNRGVAADRVQVKGFGESQPVSSNRTAKGRAENRRIEFVRIN
;
A
#
# COMPACT_ATOMS: atom_id res chain seq x y z
N MET A 1 -34.95 86.39 -5.12
CA MET A 1 -34.10 85.38 -5.79
C MET A 1 -33.57 84.46 -4.70
N GLU A 2 -34.41 83.54 -4.21
CA GLU A 2 -34.63 82.17 -4.74
C GLU A 2 -33.44 81.23 -4.44
N ILE A 3 -33.57 80.35 -3.43
CA ILE A 3 -33.92 78.90 -3.54
C ILE A 3 -32.73 78.10 -4.13
N ARG A 4 -32.08 77.09 -3.50
CA ARG A 4 -32.62 75.86 -2.91
C ARG A 4 -31.52 75.09 -2.13
N ASN A 5 -31.89 74.58 -0.96
CA ASN A 5 -31.29 73.40 -0.32
C ASN A 5 -31.48 72.16 -1.19
N LYS A 6 -30.45 71.32 -1.33
CA LYS A 6 -30.62 69.89 -1.64
C LYS A 6 -29.82 69.08 -0.62
N ILE A 7 -30.58 68.58 0.35
CA ILE A 7 -30.21 67.47 1.22
C ILE A 7 -30.11 66.23 0.31
N ILE A 8 -28.94 65.60 0.26
CA ILE A 8 -28.80 64.20 -0.16
C ILE A 8 -28.44 63.43 1.11
N THR A 9 -29.44 62.76 1.66
CA THR A 9 -29.29 61.72 2.67
C THR A 9 -28.50 60.56 2.08
N GLY A 10 -27.18 60.56 2.29
CA GLY A 10 -26.34 59.38 2.17
C GLY A 10 -26.41 58.60 3.47
N LEU A 11 -27.20 57.53 3.48
CA LEU A 11 -27.26 56.55 4.56
C LEU A 11 -25.86 55.94 4.71
N CYS A 12 -25.06 56.46 5.66
CA CYS A 12 -23.90 55.72 6.17
C CYS A 12 -24.43 54.49 6.89
N ILE A 13 -24.55 53.39 6.15
CA ILE A 13 -24.62 52.06 6.74
C ILE A 13 -23.25 51.86 7.39
N PHE A 14 -23.14 52.22 8.66
CA PHE A 14 -22.15 51.62 9.54
C PHE A 14 -22.49 50.13 9.57
N VAL A 15 -21.87 49.36 8.66
CA VAL A 15 -21.68 47.94 8.92
C VAL A 15 -20.77 47.91 10.13
N PHE A 16 -21.38 47.80 11.31
CA PHE A 16 -20.70 47.21 12.45
C PHE A 16 -20.29 45.81 11.97
N ALA A 17 -19.08 45.69 11.45
CA ALA A 17 -18.39 44.42 11.41
C ALA A 17 -18.27 44.03 12.88
N CYS A 18 -19.22 43.22 13.33
CA CYS A 18 -19.11 42.52 14.59
C CYS A 18 -17.80 41.74 14.49
N VAL A 19 -16.77 42.20 15.20
CA VAL A 19 -15.56 41.40 15.41
C VAL A 19 -16.02 40.20 16.23
N SER A 20 -16.47 39.15 15.55
CA SER A 20 -16.78 37.89 16.22
C SER A 20 -15.45 37.43 16.80
N HIS A 21 -15.33 37.54 18.12
CA HIS A 21 -14.23 36.90 18.81
C HIS A 21 -14.40 35.40 18.56
N GLY A 22 -13.38 34.78 17.95
CA GLY A 22 -13.41 33.35 17.69
C GLY A 22 -13.67 32.55 18.97
N ALA A 23 -14.43 31.47 18.83
CA ALA A 23 -14.77 30.60 19.94
C ALA A 23 -13.55 29.81 20.40
N MET A 24 -13.53 29.48 21.69
CA MET A 24 -12.56 28.52 22.24
C MET A 24 -13.21 27.14 22.32
N LEU A 25 -12.79 26.24 21.44
CA LEU A 25 -13.23 24.84 21.37
C LEU A 25 -12.26 23.98 22.19
N LYS A 26 -12.77 23.21 23.15
CA LYS A 26 -11.92 22.49 24.11
C LYS A 26 -11.90 20.98 23.87
N VAL A 27 -10.71 20.40 23.83
CA VAL A 27 -10.48 18.96 23.71
C VAL A 27 -9.77 18.46 24.98
N PRO A 28 -10.23 17.38 25.65
CA PRO A 28 -11.39 16.55 25.30
C PRO A 28 -12.73 17.06 25.88
N GLN A 29 -12.75 18.23 26.57
CA GLN A 29 -13.89 18.67 27.37
C GLN A 29 -15.20 18.84 26.58
N GLN A 30 -15.13 19.38 25.37
CA GLN A 30 -16.29 19.60 24.48
C GLN A 30 -16.30 18.62 23.31
N PHE A 31 -15.13 18.26 22.79
CA PHE A 31 -14.97 17.35 21.66
C PHE A 31 -14.08 16.20 22.07
N ARG A 32 -14.39 14.96 21.67
CA ARG A 32 -13.59 13.80 22.07
C ARG A 32 -12.22 13.74 21.40
N SER A 33 -12.05 14.46 20.28
CA SER A 33 -10.84 14.44 19.48
C SER A 33 -10.58 15.81 18.84
N ILE A 34 -9.34 16.03 18.39
CA ILE A 34 -8.94 17.26 17.70
C ILE A 34 -9.67 17.35 16.36
N TYR A 35 -9.79 16.24 15.63
CA TYR A 35 -10.55 16.15 14.39
C TYR A 35 -12.01 16.60 14.55
N GLN A 36 -12.69 16.16 15.62
CA GLN A 36 -14.08 16.58 15.87
C GLN A 36 -14.21 18.09 16.13
N ALA A 37 -13.24 18.69 16.82
CA ALA A 37 -13.21 20.14 17.02
C ALA A 37 -12.96 20.87 15.69
N LEU A 38 -12.04 20.38 14.86
CA LEU A 38 -11.74 20.93 13.53
C LEU A 38 -12.95 20.92 12.60
N LEU A 39 -13.78 19.87 12.65
CA LEU A 39 -15.04 19.82 11.87
C LEU A 39 -16.06 20.91 12.25
N LYS A 40 -15.91 21.53 13.43
CA LYS A 40 -16.80 22.59 13.92
C LYS A 40 -16.18 23.98 13.89
N ALA A 41 -14.85 24.06 13.88
CA ALA A 41 -14.12 25.32 13.92
C ALA A 41 -14.48 26.21 12.73
N GLN A 42 -14.58 27.51 13.02
CA GLN A 42 -14.76 28.59 12.06
C GLN A 42 -13.50 29.48 12.04
N PRO A 43 -13.28 30.24 10.96
CA PRO A 43 -12.20 31.22 10.90
C PRO A 43 -12.14 32.12 12.14
N GLY A 44 -10.97 32.21 12.77
CA GLY A 44 -10.73 32.96 14.00
C GLY A 44 -10.84 32.14 15.29
N ASP A 45 -11.39 30.92 15.25
CA ASP A 45 -11.53 30.06 16.42
C ASP A 45 -10.17 29.55 16.94
N THR A 46 -10.15 29.19 18.22
CA THR A 46 -9.03 28.51 18.86
C THR A 46 -9.48 27.14 19.39
N ILE A 47 -8.82 26.08 18.94
CA ILE A 47 -8.93 24.74 19.49
C ILE A 47 -7.87 24.59 20.58
N PHE A 48 -8.31 24.56 21.84
CA PHE A 48 -7.45 24.30 22.99
C PHE A 48 -7.45 22.82 23.36
N VAL A 49 -6.28 22.20 23.32
CA VAL A 49 -6.10 20.76 23.53
C VAL A 49 -5.38 20.52 24.86
N SER A 50 -6.07 19.88 25.80
CA SER A 50 -5.52 19.57 27.13
C SER A 50 -4.39 18.53 27.04
N LYS A 51 -3.62 18.34 28.10
CA LYS A 51 -2.61 17.27 28.17
C LYS A 51 -3.22 15.90 27.81
N GLY A 52 -2.43 15.08 27.12
CA GLY A 52 -2.83 13.76 26.65
C GLY A 52 -2.12 13.37 25.35
N ILE A 53 -2.25 12.10 24.98
CA ILE A 53 -1.80 11.57 23.70
C ILE A 53 -3.00 11.41 22.78
N TYR A 54 -2.95 12.09 21.64
CA TYR A 54 -4.00 12.12 20.62
C TYR A 54 -3.51 11.35 19.39
N TYR A 55 -4.04 10.14 19.22
CA TYR A 55 -3.74 9.28 18.08
C TYR A 55 -4.56 9.68 16.86
N GLU A 56 -4.13 10.74 16.18
CA GLU A 56 -4.86 11.35 15.07
C GLU A 56 -3.90 11.83 13.97
N ASN A 57 -4.38 11.83 12.73
CA ASN A 57 -3.77 12.58 11.63
C ASN A 57 -4.72 13.73 11.29
N ILE A 58 -4.29 14.97 11.53
CA ILE A 58 -5.16 16.15 11.45
C ILE A 58 -4.88 17.01 10.23
N VAL A 59 -5.94 17.59 9.67
CA VAL A 59 -5.86 18.61 8.63
C VAL A 59 -6.36 19.91 9.23
N MET A 60 -5.49 20.91 9.31
CA MET A 60 -5.83 22.22 9.85
C MET A 60 -6.91 22.90 8.99
N VAL A 61 -7.59 23.87 9.60
CA VAL A 61 -8.59 24.71 8.94
C VAL A 61 -8.03 26.13 8.84
N ASP A 62 -8.34 26.82 7.74
CA ASP A 62 -7.89 28.19 7.52
C ASP A 62 -8.29 29.11 8.68
N ASP A 63 -7.40 30.03 9.05
CA ASP A 63 -7.61 31.02 10.12
C ASP A 63 -7.90 30.42 11.52
N VAL A 64 -7.65 29.12 11.75
CA VAL A 64 -7.86 28.48 13.05
C VAL A 64 -6.53 28.32 13.81
N VAL A 65 -6.56 28.63 15.10
CA VAL A 65 -5.45 28.34 16.02
C VAL A 65 -5.69 26.98 16.67
N ILE A 66 -4.71 26.08 16.58
CA ILE A 66 -4.68 24.81 17.32
C ILE A 66 -3.55 24.93 18.34
N GLN A 67 -3.92 24.92 19.62
CA GLN A 67 -3.02 25.17 20.73
C GLN A 67 -3.08 24.03 21.74
N GLY A 68 -1.94 23.38 21.95
CA GLY A 68 -1.76 22.44 23.04
C GLY A 68 -1.59 23.17 24.38
N GLU A 69 -1.99 22.50 25.46
CA GLU A 69 -1.76 22.98 26.82
C GLU A 69 -0.25 23.11 27.09
N ASN A 70 0.53 22.11 26.67
CA ASN A 70 1.98 22.12 26.82
C ASN A 70 2.64 21.16 25.83
N GLN A 71 3.67 21.63 25.11
CA GLN A 71 4.39 20.79 24.14
C GLN A 71 4.99 19.51 24.73
N LYS A 72 5.23 19.44 26.04
CA LYS A 72 5.77 18.24 26.71
C LYS A 72 4.74 17.19 27.05
N THR A 73 3.47 17.59 27.20
CA THR A 73 2.41 16.71 27.71
C THR A 73 1.22 16.60 26.78
N THR A 74 1.18 17.39 25.72
CA THR A 74 0.14 17.36 24.69
C THR A 74 0.75 16.84 23.40
N VAL A 75 0.46 15.58 23.07
CA VAL A 75 1.10 14.83 21.98
C VAL A 75 0.07 14.54 20.88
N ILE A 76 0.43 14.80 19.63
CA ILE A 76 -0.25 14.28 18.44
C ILE A 76 0.63 13.17 17.85
N ASN A 77 0.13 11.94 17.86
CA ASN A 77 0.85 10.75 17.42
C ASN A 77 0.18 10.16 16.17
N GLY A 78 0.94 10.07 15.06
CA GLY A 78 0.42 9.62 13.77
C GLY A 78 0.29 8.10 13.59
N ARG A 79 0.82 7.27 14.52
CA ARG A 79 0.88 5.79 14.44
C ARG A 79 1.41 5.25 13.11
N GLN A 80 2.31 6.00 12.47
CA GLN A 80 2.88 5.74 11.15
C GLN A 80 1.84 5.58 10.01
N LYS A 81 0.58 5.97 10.27
CA LYS A 81 -0.52 5.94 9.31
C LYS A 81 -0.67 7.29 8.63
N GLY A 82 -1.18 7.30 7.39
CA GLY A 82 -1.41 8.53 6.63
C GLY A 82 -0.13 9.19 6.07
N TYR A 83 -0.31 10.34 5.43
CA TYR A 83 0.78 11.06 4.75
C TYR A 83 1.57 11.99 5.69
N ALA A 84 0.91 12.59 6.67
CA ALA A 84 1.51 13.48 7.67
C ALA A 84 0.67 13.48 8.95
N VAL A 85 1.30 13.71 10.11
CA VAL A 85 0.58 13.85 11.40
C VAL A 85 -0.28 15.11 11.39
N VAL A 86 0.27 16.22 10.87
CA VAL A 86 -0.45 17.49 10.71
C VAL A 86 -0.30 18.00 9.28
N THR A 87 -1.42 18.32 8.63
CA THR A 87 -1.44 19.05 7.35
C THR A 87 -1.83 20.50 7.59
N GLY A 88 -0.98 21.43 7.18
CA GLY A 88 -1.14 22.87 7.39
C GLY A 88 -2.17 23.52 6.47
N ALA A 89 -2.76 24.62 6.93
CA ALA A 89 -3.77 25.43 6.26
C ALA A 89 -3.42 26.92 6.28
N ASP A 90 -4.10 27.76 5.49
CA ASP A 90 -3.72 29.17 5.36
C ASP A 90 -4.06 29.99 6.59
N ARG A 91 -3.09 30.80 7.07
CA ARG A 91 -3.23 31.64 8.27
C ARG A 91 -3.55 30.87 9.55
N ALA A 92 -3.51 29.54 9.50
CA ALA A 92 -3.70 28.68 10.64
C ALA A 92 -2.45 28.70 11.52
N VAL A 93 -2.62 28.47 12.83
CA VAL A 93 -1.51 28.46 13.80
C VAL A 93 -1.47 27.10 14.49
N LEU A 94 -0.30 26.48 14.56
CA LEU A 94 -0.06 25.26 15.32
C LEU A 94 0.98 25.55 16.40
N GLU A 95 0.59 25.40 17.67
CA GLU A 95 1.51 25.64 18.79
C GLU A 95 1.33 24.73 20.00
N ASN A 96 2.44 24.54 20.72
CA ASN A 96 2.52 23.83 21.99
C ASN A 96 2.19 22.33 21.93
N PHE A 97 2.62 21.62 20.88
CA PHE A 97 2.48 20.17 20.75
C PHE A 97 3.83 19.44 20.67
N THR A 98 3.85 18.18 21.10
CA THR A 98 4.76 17.17 20.52
C THR A 98 4.07 16.49 19.34
N ILE A 99 4.74 16.38 18.21
CA ILE A 99 4.23 15.80 16.95
C ILE A 99 5.19 14.70 16.51
N ARG A 100 4.71 13.45 16.44
CA ARG A 100 5.59 12.29 16.27
C ARG A 100 4.95 11.08 15.61
N ASN A 101 5.81 10.11 15.29
CA ASN A 101 5.46 8.81 14.72
C ASN A 101 4.63 8.96 13.43
N GLY A 102 4.92 9.95 12.58
CA GLY A 102 4.32 10.10 11.26
C GLY A 102 5.27 9.74 10.11
N ARG A 103 4.74 9.58 8.90
CA ARG A 103 5.55 9.61 7.68
C ARG A 103 6.19 10.98 7.45
N ILE A 104 5.45 12.04 7.79
CA ILE A 104 5.92 13.43 7.86
C ILE A 104 5.32 14.01 9.15
N GLY A 105 6.08 14.80 9.91
CA GLY A 105 5.53 15.46 11.11
C GLY A 105 4.47 16.49 10.73
N VAL A 106 4.89 17.57 10.07
CA VAL A 106 4.01 18.65 9.60
C VAL A 106 4.20 18.88 8.09
N LEU A 107 3.13 18.71 7.32
CA LEU A 107 3.12 18.97 5.88
C LEU A 107 2.41 20.29 5.57
N CYS A 108 3.14 21.25 5.00
CA CYS A 108 2.62 22.48 4.43
C CYS A 108 2.72 22.38 2.90
N LYS A 109 1.58 22.28 2.21
CA LYS A 109 1.56 22.16 0.75
C LYS A 109 0.63 23.22 0.16
N ALA A 110 1.20 24.16 -0.58
CA ALA A 110 0.46 25.31 -1.13
C ALA A 110 -0.31 26.10 -0.06
N THR A 111 0.22 26.17 1.16
CA THR A 111 -0.40 26.86 2.31
C THR A 111 0.60 27.74 3.05
N ALA A 112 0.10 28.65 3.89
CA ALA A 112 0.90 29.58 4.70
C ALA A 112 0.54 29.56 6.20
N PRO A 113 0.79 28.44 6.93
CA PRO A 113 0.55 28.37 8.37
C PRO A 113 1.70 28.98 9.20
N VAL A 114 1.42 29.25 10.47
CA VAL A 114 2.43 29.54 11.50
C VAL A 114 2.65 28.29 12.35
N ILE A 115 3.86 27.75 12.33
CA ILE A 115 4.26 26.59 13.13
C ILE A 115 5.23 27.09 14.21
N LYS A 116 4.81 27.12 15.48
CA LYS A 116 5.63 27.67 16.56
C LYS A 116 5.55 26.90 17.86
N ASN A 117 6.63 26.89 18.65
CA ASN A 117 6.65 26.29 19.98
C ASN A 117 6.21 24.81 19.99
N ASN A 118 6.63 24.03 18.99
CA ASN A 118 6.34 22.60 18.94
C ASN A 118 7.63 21.78 19.09
N ILE A 119 7.48 20.54 19.55
CA ILE A 119 8.49 19.49 19.45
C ILE A 119 8.07 18.56 18.30
N ILE A 120 8.91 18.39 17.28
CA ILE A 120 8.61 17.59 16.09
C ILE A 120 9.69 16.52 15.97
N ILE A 121 9.32 15.29 16.27
CA ILE A 121 10.26 14.26 16.72
C ILE A 121 9.90 12.88 16.21
N ASP A 122 10.91 12.04 15.96
CA ASP A 122 10.75 10.61 15.67
C ASP A 122 9.76 10.31 14.51
N ASN A 123 9.81 11.12 13.44
CA ASN A 123 9.03 10.87 12.22
C ASN A 123 9.88 10.11 11.18
N LYS A 124 9.26 9.19 10.41
CA LYS A 124 9.92 8.38 9.36
C LYS A 124 10.43 9.21 8.16
N GLY A 125 9.95 10.44 7.99
CA GLY A 125 10.37 11.36 6.92
C GLY A 125 10.86 12.69 7.47
N SER A 126 10.41 13.80 6.85
CA SER A 126 10.76 15.13 7.37
C SER A 126 10.00 15.48 8.63
N GLY A 127 10.64 16.26 9.52
CA GLY A 127 9.93 16.89 10.62
C GLY A 127 8.90 17.88 10.10
N ILE A 128 9.33 18.90 9.36
CA ILE A 128 8.46 19.83 8.64
C ILE A 128 8.77 19.75 7.14
N MET A 129 7.73 19.62 6.31
CA MET A 129 7.84 19.62 4.85
C MET A 129 7.01 20.76 4.27
N ALA A 130 7.65 21.70 3.58
CA ALA A 130 7.04 22.84 2.92
C ALA A 130 7.21 22.75 1.39
N ILE A 131 6.11 22.55 0.65
CA ILE A 131 6.11 22.40 -0.80
C ILE A 131 5.22 23.48 -1.42
N MET A 132 5.81 24.39 -2.20
CA MET A 132 5.13 25.54 -2.78
C MET A 132 4.34 26.34 -1.71
N ALA A 133 4.82 26.33 -0.48
CA ALA A 133 4.18 26.82 0.73
C ALA A 133 4.99 27.97 1.34
N LEU A 134 4.36 28.81 2.17
CA LEU A 134 5.00 29.96 2.81
C LEU A 134 4.87 29.92 4.35
N PRO A 135 5.27 28.84 5.04
CA PRO A 135 5.06 28.74 6.48
C PRO A 135 6.01 29.63 7.28
N ALA A 136 5.53 30.24 8.35
CA ALA A 136 6.40 30.86 9.36
C ALA A 136 6.78 29.80 10.40
N ILE A 137 8.07 29.42 10.47
CA ILE A 137 8.55 28.32 11.31
C ILE A 137 9.46 28.88 12.39
N ARG A 138 8.97 28.94 13.63
CA ARG A 138 9.71 29.60 14.72
C ARG A 138 9.67 28.91 16.08
N ASN A 139 10.76 28.96 16.82
CA ASN A 139 10.84 28.43 18.20
C ASN A 139 10.42 26.95 18.30
N ASN A 140 10.62 26.15 17.26
CA ASN A 140 10.36 24.72 17.30
C ASN A 140 11.63 23.96 17.67
N VAL A 141 11.43 22.78 18.24
CA VAL A 141 12.46 21.77 18.39
C VAL A 141 12.17 20.66 17.39
N ILE A 142 13.12 20.37 16.50
CA ILE A 142 12.93 19.42 15.39
C ILE A 142 14.09 18.43 15.40
N MET A 143 13.83 17.18 15.72
CA MET A 143 14.91 16.22 15.91
C MET A 143 14.54 14.78 15.57
N ARG A 144 15.57 13.94 15.38
CA ARG A 144 15.43 12.48 15.21
C ARG A 144 14.40 12.06 14.17
N ASN A 145 14.14 12.95 13.22
CA ASN A 145 13.36 12.60 12.05
C ASN A 145 14.32 11.84 11.12
N LYS A 146 13.87 10.71 10.56
CA LYS A 146 14.74 9.82 9.76
C LYS A 146 15.23 10.48 8.46
N TRP A 147 14.67 11.63 8.06
CA TRP A 147 15.14 12.41 6.92
C TRP A 147 15.51 13.86 7.30
N THR A 148 15.05 14.86 6.55
CA THR A 148 15.41 16.28 6.81
C THR A 148 14.60 16.86 7.96
N GLY A 149 15.21 17.67 8.84
CA GLY A 149 14.48 18.41 9.87
C GLY A 149 13.39 19.32 9.26
N ILE A 150 13.78 20.28 8.43
CA ILE A 150 12.88 21.14 7.63
C ILE A 150 13.22 21.03 6.15
N PHE A 151 12.31 20.47 5.35
CA PHE A 151 12.44 20.42 3.90
C PHE A 151 11.60 21.52 3.24
N CYS A 152 12.20 22.34 2.38
CA CYS A 152 11.54 23.40 1.62
C CYS A 152 11.75 23.20 0.13
N GLN A 153 10.68 23.17 -0.66
CA GLN A 153 10.74 23.04 -2.11
C GLN A 153 9.88 24.09 -2.81
N SER A 154 10.51 24.83 -3.74
CA SER A 154 9.86 25.87 -4.53
C SER A 154 9.16 26.95 -3.69
N VAL A 155 9.70 27.27 -2.51
CA VAL A 155 9.18 28.32 -1.62
C VAL A 155 9.71 29.68 -2.09
N LYS A 156 8.84 30.58 -2.53
CA LYS A 156 9.25 31.82 -3.23
C LYS A 156 8.81 33.11 -2.52
N ALA A 157 8.90 33.17 -1.20
CA ALA A 157 8.73 34.41 -0.47
C ALA A 157 9.89 34.63 0.52
N ILE A 158 10.53 35.79 0.40
CA ILE A 158 11.60 36.23 1.31
C ILE A 158 11.11 36.37 2.76
N ASP A 159 9.80 36.50 2.97
CA ASP A 159 9.15 36.63 4.28
C ASP A 159 8.84 35.27 4.93
N THR A 160 9.15 34.15 4.26
CA THR A 160 9.13 32.83 4.89
C THR A 160 10.37 32.69 5.77
N GLU A 161 10.16 32.83 7.07
CA GLU A 161 11.21 32.81 8.09
C GLU A 161 11.30 31.43 8.77
N ILE A 162 12.49 30.86 8.77
CA ILE A 162 12.90 29.74 9.61
C ILE A 162 13.78 30.33 10.70
N GLU A 163 13.20 30.59 11.87
CA GLU A 163 13.84 31.38 12.91
C GLU A 163 13.80 30.77 14.31
N ASN A 164 14.88 30.87 15.08
CA ASN A 164 14.94 30.48 16.50
C ASN A 164 14.58 29.01 16.76
N ASN A 165 14.74 28.13 15.77
CA ASN A 165 14.50 26.70 15.93
C ASN A 165 15.76 25.99 16.44
N VAL A 166 15.56 24.87 17.12
CA VAL A 166 16.61 23.91 17.45
C VAL A 166 16.40 22.67 16.58
N ILE A 167 17.27 22.47 15.59
CA ILE A 167 17.13 21.47 14.53
C ILE A 167 18.31 20.51 14.60
N ILE A 168 18.12 19.36 15.25
CA ILE A 168 19.24 18.51 15.62
C ILE A 168 19.00 17.04 15.32
N GLU A 169 20.05 16.26 15.07
CA GLU A 169 19.96 14.80 14.97
C GLU A 169 18.93 14.29 13.95
N ASN A 170 18.75 14.99 12.83
CA ASN A 170 17.92 14.48 11.76
C ASN A 170 18.77 13.66 10.80
N GLY A 171 18.19 12.59 10.24
CA GLY A 171 18.88 11.60 9.40
C GLY A 171 19.33 12.10 8.03
N TYR A 172 19.31 13.41 7.81
CA TYR A 172 19.78 14.05 6.59
C TYR A 172 20.27 15.48 6.90
N ASN A 173 19.72 16.48 6.23
CA ASN A 173 20.00 17.89 6.48
C ASN A 173 19.16 18.45 7.63
N GLY A 174 19.68 19.45 8.36
CA GLY A 174 18.85 20.22 9.29
C GLY A 174 17.75 20.98 8.53
N VAL A 175 18.15 21.81 7.56
CA VAL A 175 17.25 22.49 6.63
C VAL A 175 17.69 22.19 5.20
N HIS A 176 16.77 21.76 4.34
CA HIS A 176 17.02 21.56 2.90
C HIS A 176 16.18 22.55 2.09
N CYS A 177 16.83 23.45 1.37
CA CYS A 177 16.21 24.34 0.40
C CYS A 177 16.37 23.81 -1.04
N ALA A 178 15.35 23.12 -1.53
CA ALA A 178 15.31 22.48 -2.83
C ALA A 178 14.63 23.35 -3.91
N LYS A 179 15.03 23.16 -5.18
CA LYS A 179 14.51 23.91 -6.34
C LYS A 179 14.63 25.44 -6.15
N ALA A 180 13.80 26.24 -6.82
CA ALA A 180 13.84 27.70 -6.77
C ALA A 180 13.33 28.28 -5.43
N THR A 181 13.85 27.78 -4.31
CA THR A 181 13.52 28.18 -2.94
C THR A 181 14.30 29.43 -2.52
N GLN A 182 13.62 30.34 -1.83
CA GLN A 182 14.13 31.62 -1.34
C GLN A 182 13.53 31.86 0.05
N VAL A 183 14.25 31.44 1.10
CA VAL A 183 13.82 31.61 2.50
C VAL A 183 14.88 32.37 3.31
N LEU A 184 14.48 32.87 4.47
CA LEU A 184 15.41 33.39 5.48
C LEU A 184 15.59 32.35 6.58
N VAL A 185 16.79 31.78 6.67
CA VAL A 185 17.18 30.89 7.78
C VAL A 185 18.02 31.71 8.74
N ARG A 186 17.50 32.00 9.93
CA ARG A 186 18.23 32.81 10.92
C ARG A 186 18.08 32.38 12.36
N ASN A 187 19.08 32.68 13.19
CA ASN A 187 19.02 32.49 14.64
C ASN A 187 18.67 31.04 15.07
N ASN A 188 18.89 30.04 14.22
CA ASN A 188 18.65 28.64 14.54
C ASN A 188 19.91 27.97 15.10
N ILE A 189 19.73 26.91 15.85
CA ILE A 189 20.79 25.95 16.17
C ILE A 189 20.60 24.71 15.30
N LEU A 190 21.59 24.36 14.48
CA LEU A 190 21.57 23.19 13.61
C LEU A 190 22.75 22.27 13.93
N ALA A 191 22.48 21.15 14.60
CA ALA A 191 23.56 20.33 15.15
C ALA A 191 23.33 18.83 15.06
N GLY A 192 24.39 18.06 14.82
CA GLY A 192 24.33 16.60 14.81
C GLY A 192 23.46 16.02 13.69
N ASN A 193 23.16 16.75 12.62
CA ASN A 193 22.44 16.20 11.47
C ASN A 193 23.41 15.40 10.59
N ASP A 194 22.93 14.32 9.96
CA ASP A 194 23.74 13.34 9.24
C ASP A 194 24.40 13.87 7.96
N GLU A 195 24.00 15.04 7.47
CA GLU A 195 24.68 15.76 6.39
C GLU A 195 25.01 17.21 6.78
N TYR A 196 24.35 18.21 6.19
CA TYR A 196 24.60 19.62 6.44
C TYR A 196 23.64 20.16 7.51
N GLY A 197 24.02 21.26 8.16
CA GLY A 197 23.07 22.03 8.93
C GLY A 197 22.03 22.67 7.99
N VAL A 198 22.48 23.41 6.97
CA VAL A 198 21.60 23.91 5.89
C VAL A 198 22.16 23.54 4.53
N TYR A 199 21.40 22.77 3.76
CA TYR A 199 21.72 22.48 2.36
C TYR A 199 20.82 23.29 1.42
N CYS A 200 21.42 23.92 0.41
CA CYS A 200 20.72 24.63 -0.65
C CYS A 200 21.10 24.08 -2.02
N ASP A 201 20.09 23.74 -2.83
CA ASP A 201 20.28 23.43 -4.25
C ASP A 201 20.86 24.65 -4.99
N GLN A 202 21.52 24.43 -6.13
CA GLN A 202 22.06 25.51 -6.96
C GLN A 202 20.99 26.52 -7.41
N SER A 203 19.74 26.06 -7.58
CA SER A 203 18.60 26.92 -7.93
C SER A 203 18.02 27.69 -6.74
N ALA A 204 18.38 27.33 -5.50
CA ALA A 204 17.97 27.97 -4.25
C ALA A 204 18.96 29.06 -3.76
N LYS A 205 19.90 29.50 -4.61
CA LYS A 205 20.99 30.45 -4.29
C LYS A 205 20.59 31.82 -3.73
N ARG A 206 19.29 32.14 -3.70
CA ARG A 206 18.76 33.38 -3.12
C ARG A 206 18.33 33.21 -1.65
N THR A 207 18.38 32.00 -1.13
CA THR A 207 18.18 31.72 0.30
C THR A 207 19.24 32.44 1.12
N ARG A 208 18.81 33.10 2.20
CA ARG A 208 19.68 33.86 3.10
C ARG A 208 19.89 33.06 4.38
N ILE A 209 21.15 32.81 4.73
CA ILE A 209 21.53 32.08 5.93
C ILE A 209 22.37 33.00 6.80
N ILE A 210 21.81 33.47 7.92
CA ILE A 210 22.45 34.47 8.79
C ILE A 210 22.30 34.10 10.26
N TYR A 211 23.30 34.38 11.09
CA TYR A 211 23.20 34.21 12.55
C TYR A 211 22.76 32.82 13.04
N ASN A 212 23.00 31.76 12.26
CA ASN A 212 22.76 30.38 12.69
C ASN A 212 24.01 29.80 13.34
N ASN A 213 23.80 28.86 14.25
CA ASN A 213 24.86 28.08 14.85
C ASN A 213 24.90 26.68 14.25
N PHE A 214 26.07 26.25 13.83
CA PHE A 214 26.30 24.94 13.22
C PHE A 214 27.25 24.14 14.09
N PHE A 215 26.90 22.91 14.47
CA PHE A 215 27.77 22.11 15.33
C PHE A 215 27.62 20.60 15.08
N GLY A 216 28.72 19.89 14.86
CA GLY A 216 28.70 18.43 14.80
C GLY A 216 27.83 17.80 13.69
N ASN A 217 27.45 18.55 12.65
CA ASN A 217 26.86 17.96 11.44
C ASN A 217 27.97 17.28 10.62
N PHE A 218 27.66 16.18 9.94
CA PHE A 218 28.65 15.38 9.20
C PHE A 218 29.42 16.20 8.16
N LEU A 219 28.70 17.04 7.40
CA LEU A 219 29.25 18.01 6.47
C LEU A 219 29.16 19.39 7.11
N SER A 220 30.32 20.04 7.28
CA SER A 220 30.43 21.28 8.04
C SER A 220 29.58 22.40 7.43
N GLY A 221 28.68 22.98 8.23
CA GLY A 221 27.98 24.23 7.90
C GLY A 221 26.90 24.10 6.82
N THR A 222 27.16 24.70 5.65
CA THR A 222 26.20 24.85 4.55
C THR A 222 26.75 24.34 3.21
N SER A 223 25.88 24.15 2.20
CA SER A 223 26.34 23.84 0.83
C SER A 223 27.13 25.01 0.20
N TYR A 224 28.00 24.70 -0.77
CA TYR A 224 28.94 25.65 -1.42
C TYR A 224 28.31 26.88 -2.10
N PHE A 225 27.00 26.85 -2.39
CA PHE A 225 26.31 27.92 -3.12
C PHE A 225 25.43 28.82 -2.23
N ALA A 226 25.41 28.58 -0.92
CA ALA A 226 24.60 29.34 0.02
C ALA A 226 25.33 30.60 0.52
N ILE A 227 24.60 31.70 0.69
CA ILE A 227 25.17 32.98 1.17
C ILE A 227 25.34 32.93 2.69
N GLU A 228 26.58 33.02 3.14
CA GLU A 228 26.96 32.98 4.55
C GLU A 228 27.39 34.37 5.04
N ASN A 229 26.66 34.95 6.01
CA ASN A 229 27.19 36.08 6.79
C ASN A 229 27.79 35.52 8.09
N LYS A 230 29.11 35.34 8.09
CA LYS A 230 29.89 34.60 9.10
C LYS A 230 29.85 35.26 10.48
N THR A 231 29.05 34.74 11.41
CA THR A 231 29.23 35.09 12.82
C THR A 231 29.20 33.95 13.84
N ASN A 232 28.63 32.75 13.58
CA ASN A 232 28.51 31.72 14.64
C ASN A 232 28.72 30.26 14.20
N MET A 233 29.62 29.96 13.27
CA MET A 233 29.76 28.58 12.75
C MET A 233 30.41 27.53 13.69
N HIS A 234 30.96 27.91 14.86
CA HIS A 234 31.91 27.02 15.56
C HIS A 234 31.83 27.00 17.09
N LYS A 235 30.86 27.67 17.72
CA LYS A 235 30.76 27.63 19.18
C LYS A 235 29.80 26.52 19.60
N GLN A 236 30.31 25.54 20.36
CA GLN A 236 29.50 24.45 20.90
C GLN A 236 28.35 25.04 21.73
N PRO A 237 27.09 24.87 21.28
CA PRO A 237 25.95 25.40 22.00
C PRO A 237 25.86 24.65 23.34
N MET A 238 25.99 25.38 24.45
CA MET A 238 25.89 24.75 25.77
C MET A 238 24.43 24.74 26.21
N PHE A 239 23.97 23.56 26.56
CA PHE A 239 22.59 23.28 26.87
C PHE A 239 22.43 22.77 28.32
N LYS A 240 21.40 23.17 29.07
CA LYS A 240 20.99 22.57 30.38
C LYS A 240 20.68 21.04 30.23
N ASN A 241 20.03 20.34 31.15
CA ASN A 241 19.38 19.04 30.88
C ASN A 241 18.07 19.08 31.65
N PRO A 242 16.88 18.86 31.04
CA PRO A 242 15.65 18.92 31.80
C PRO A 242 15.38 17.63 32.59
N THR A 243 16.13 16.54 32.34
CA THR A 243 15.90 15.20 32.90
C THR A 243 17.20 14.42 33.12
N ALA A 244 17.49 14.04 34.36
CA ALA A 244 18.48 12.99 34.63
C ALA A 244 17.90 11.63 34.20
N GLY A 245 18.46 10.98 33.17
CA GLY A 245 18.12 9.58 32.82
C GLY A 245 17.64 9.28 31.39
N ILE A 246 17.51 10.26 30.49
CA ILE A 246 17.23 10.04 29.04
C ILE A 246 18.50 10.37 28.24
N PRO A 247 18.81 9.72 27.10
CA PRO A 247 19.90 10.14 26.22
C PRO A 247 19.70 11.60 25.80
N SER A 248 20.49 12.49 26.39
CA SER A 248 20.08 13.87 26.65
C SER A 248 20.51 14.85 25.56
N PHE A 249 19.54 15.40 24.82
CA PHE A 249 19.68 16.69 24.15
C PHE A 249 18.76 17.68 24.83
N ASN A 250 19.31 18.83 25.20
CA ASN A 250 18.58 19.81 25.97
C ASN A 250 18.43 21.08 25.15
N TYR A 251 17.21 21.54 25.02
CA TYR A 251 16.88 22.58 24.05
C TYR A 251 16.96 23.99 24.63
N PHE A 252 17.40 24.12 25.89
CA PHE A 252 17.60 25.39 26.56
C PHE A 252 19.07 25.75 26.64
N CYS A 253 19.44 26.89 26.08
CA CYS A 253 20.76 27.46 26.29
C CYS A 253 21.03 27.60 27.80
N LYS A 254 22.16 27.06 28.29
CA LYS A 254 22.62 27.39 29.65
C LYS A 254 22.79 28.90 29.76
N PRO A 255 22.69 29.50 30.96
CA PRO A 255 23.06 30.90 31.19
C PRO A 255 24.49 31.27 30.77
N VAL A 256 25.37 30.28 30.60
CA VAL A 256 26.75 30.45 30.12
C VAL A 256 26.92 30.16 28.63
N SER A 257 25.83 29.80 27.93
CA SER A 257 25.89 29.38 26.53
C SER A 257 26.50 30.47 25.66
N PRO A 258 27.41 30.12 24.74
CA PRO A 258 27.94 31.08 23.77
C PRO A 258 26.88 31.62 22.81
N MET A 259 25.68 31.04 22.81
CA MET A 259 24.54 31.41 21.95
C MET A 259 23.70 32.56 22.51
N LEU A 260 23.91 32.92 23.78
CA LEU A 260 23.22 34.07 24.37
C LEU A 260 23.66 35.35 23.67
N LYS A 261 22.68 36.12 23.20
CA LYS A 261 22.83 37.37 22.44
C LYS A 261 23.69 37.24 21.18
N ALA A 262 23.84 36.03 20.66
CA ALA A 262 24.67 35.76 19.49
C ALA A 262 23.93 36.00 18.16
N GLY A 263 22.60 36.17 18.21
CA GLY A 263 21.72 36.31 17.07
C GLY A 263 21.69 37.72 16.49
N GLU A 264 20.92 37.87 15.42
CA GLU A 264 20.62 39.18 14.84
C GLU A 264 20.03 40.10 15.93
N ASN A 265 20.50 41.34 16.01
CA ASN A 265 20.08 42.33 17.03
C ASN A 265 20.34 41.91 18.49
N GLY A 266 21.26 40.97 18.75
CA GLY A 266 21.58 40.52 20.10
C GLY A 266 20.50 39.63 20.73
N ILE A 267 19.69 38.98 19.89
CA ILE A 267 18.74 37.94 20.30
C ILE A 267 19.50 36.66 20.65
N ASP A 268 18.99 35.86 21.59
CA ASP A 268 19.57 34.54 21.86
C ASP A 268 19.27 33.60 20.68
N VAL A 269 20.29 32.86 20.23
CA VAL A 269 20.13 31.85 19.17
C VAL A 269 19.58 30.57 19.79
N GLY A 270 18.48 30.04 19.25
CA GLY A 270 17.76 28.87 19.77
C GLY A 270 16.60 29.23 20.72
N LEU A 271 16.11 28.25 21.50
CA LEU A 271 14.93 28.42 22.34
C LEU A 271 15.20 29.39 23.52
N LEU A 272 14.43 30.48 23.61
CA LEU A 272 14.45 31.42 24.72
C LEU A 272 13.92 30.76 26.01
N SER A 273 14.67 30.89 27.10
CA SER A 273 14.46 30.18 28.36
C SER A 273 13.28 30.69 29.19
N VAL A 274 12.39 29.78 29.61
CA VAL A 274 11.89 29.71 31.00
C VAL A 274 11.67 28.24 31.37
N GLU A 275 12.08 27.91 32.58
CA GLU A 275 12.07 26.57 33.17
C GLU A 275 10.62 26.04 33.29
N PHE A 276 10.28 25.01 32.52
CA PHE A 276 9.06 24.23 32.71
C PHE A 276 9.48 22.81 33.08
N MET A 277 9.60 22.53 34.37
CA MET A 277 9.79 21.16 34.85
C MET A 277 8.47 20.40 34.70
N SER A 278 8.48 19.25 34.02
CA SER A 278 7.57 18.15 34.34
C SER A 278 8.18 16.81 33.94
N THR A 279 8.15 15.94 34.94
CA THR A 279 8.39 14.50 35.07
C THR A 279 8.45 13.64 33.80
N VAL A 280 9.42 12.73 33.82
CA VAL A 280 9.65 11.59 32.91
C VAL A 280 8.43 10.66 32.92
N SER A 281 8.05 10.20 31.73
CA SER A 281 7.13 9.08 31.55
C SER A 281 7.83 7.81 32.02
N VAL A 282 7.16 7.01 32.84
CA VAL A 282 7.70 5.73 33.34
C VAL A 282 7.85 4.77 32.14
N ASP A 283 8.62 3.71 32.31
CA ASP A 283 8.59 2.52 31.44
C ASP A 283 7.92 1.46 32.32
N LYS A 284 6.62 1.26 32.12
CA LYS A 284 5.80 0.55 33.11
C LYS A 284 5.91 -0.96 32.98
N ASP A 285 5.99 -1.48 31.76
CA ASP A 285 6.15 -2.91 31.49
C ASP A 285 7.63 -3.34 31.39
N ASN A 286 8.57 -2.40 31.32
CA ASN A 286 10.02 -2.62 31.35
C ASN A 286 10.53 -3.38 30.11
N ASP A 287 9.92 -3.16 28.96
CA ASP A 287 10.42 -3.69 27.68
C ASP A 287 11.60 -2.87 27.10
N GLY A 288 11.92 -1.73 27.73
CA GLY A 288 12.99 -0.83 27.30
C GLY A 288 12.51 0.35 26.46
N ILE A 289 11.20 0.44 26.21
CA ILE A 289 10.51 1.52 25.51
C ILE A 289 9.69 2.30 26.54
N PRO A 290 10.06 3.56 26.85
CA PRO A 290 9.31 4.38 27.80
C PRO A 290 7.85 4.57 27.37
N ASP A 291 6.89 4.66 28.32
CA ASP A 291 5.43 4.76 28.08
C ASP A 291 5.05 5.89 27.10
N ASP A 292 5.88 6.92 26.97
CA ASP A 292 5.64 7.98 26.00
C ASP A 292 5.94 7.52 24.57
N ARG A 293 6.93 6.64 24.35
CA ARG A 293 7.38 6.03 23.09
C ARG A 293 6.65 4.73 22.74
N ASP A 294 6.17 4.04 23.75
CA ASP A 294 5.51 2.75 23.70
C ASP A 294 4.05 2.87 23.22
N GLN A 295 3.65 2.03 22.27
CA GLN A 295 2.28 1.92 21.78
C GLN A 295 1.37 1.08 22.69
N CYS A 296 1.93 0.17 23.49
CA CYS A 296 1.28 -0.67 24.47
C CYS A 296 1.93 -0.55 25.88
N PRO A 297 1.85 0.61 26.58
CA PRO A 297 2.53 0.91 27.86
C PRO A 297 2.21 0.06 29.10
N GLU A 298 1.50 -1.05 28.93
CA GLU A 298 1.18 -2.00 30.00
C GLU A 298 1.54 -3.44 29.61
N ILE A 299 2.00 -3.66 28.38
CA ILE A 299 2.20 -4.97 27.78
C ILE A 299 3.56 -4.92 27.09
N PRO A 300 4.56 -5.65 27.60
CA PRO A 300 5.90 -5.60 27.03
C PRO A 300 5.91 -6.14 25.61
N GLU A 301 6.73 -5.50 24.76
CA GLU A 301 7.15 -5.98 23.45
C GLU A 301 7.62 -7.46 23.46
N ASP A 302 7.34 -8.21 22.39
CA ASP A 302 7.86 -9.56 22.17
C ASP A 302 8.99 -9.56 21.14
N ILE A 303 10.21 -9.33 21.64
CA ILE A 303 11.41 -9.23 20.81
C ILE A 303 11.64 -10.50 19.97
N ASP A 304 11.28 -10.45 18.69
CA ASP A 304 11.34 -11.56 17.74
C ASP A 304 11.94 -11.17 16.37
N GLN A 305 12.36 -9.91 16.21
CA GLN A 305 12.86 -9.27 14.97
C GLN A 305 11.78 -8.76 14.02
N PHE A 306 10.52 -8.76 14.45
CA PHE A 306 9.41 -8.15 13.75
C PHE A 306 8.89 -6.96 14.58
N GLU A 307 8.84 -5.78 13.97
CA GLU A 307 8.32 -4.53 14.56
C GLU A 307 8.77 -4.12 16.00
N ASP A 308 9.82 -4.73 16.58
CA ASP A 308 10.43 -4.54 17.94
C ASP A 308 10.62 -3.10 18.50
N ASP A 309 10.52 -2.07 17.67
CA ASP A 309 10.80 -0.66 18.04
C ASP A 309 9.54 0.07 18.57
N ASP A 310 8.39 -0.59 18.59
CA ASP A 310 7.08 0.04 18.67
C ASP A 310 6.40 -0.10 20.06
N GLY A 311 6.83 -1.07 20.87
CA GLY A 311 6.40 -1.29 22.25
C GLY A 311 5.14 -2.15 22.36
N CYS A 312 4.68 -2.76 21.27
CA CYS A 312 3.53 -3.64 21.26
C CYS A 312 3.91 -5.01 20.74
N PRO A 313 3.57 -6.09 21.46
CA PRO A 313 3.86 -7.41 20.96
C PRO A 313 3.01 -7.79 19.75
N ASP A 314 3.65 -8.45 18.78
CA ASP A 314 3.10 -8.96 17.52
C ASP A 314 3.03 -10.49 17.52
N TYR A 315 2.01 -11.04 18.20
CA TYR A 315 1.89 -12.49 18.36
C TYR A 315 1.59 -13.31 17.08
N ASP A 316 1.28 -12.65 15.97
CA ASP A 316 0.83 -13.21 14.68
C ASP A 316 1.31 -12.26 13.56
N ASN A 317 2.56 -12.47 13.14
CA ASN A 317 3.34 -11.53 12.34
C ASN A 317 2.83 -11.39 10.89
N ASP A 318 2.44 -12.49 10.25
CA ASP A 318 1.87 -12.50 8.89
C ASP A 318 0.33 -12.38 8.83
N LYS A 319 -0.34 -12.49 9.97
CA LYS A 319 -1.76 -12.19 10.17
C LYS A 319 -2.68 -13.21 9.51
N ASP A 320 -2.25 -14.46 9.46
CA ASP A 320 -3.05 -15.56 8.97
C ASP A 320 -4.00 -16.16 10.04
N GLY A 321 -3.81 -15.80 11.31
CA GLY A 321 -4.60 -16.22 12.46
C GLY A 321 -4.01 -17.39 13.27
N ILE A 322 -2.79 -17.82 12.96
CA ILE A 322 -1.97 -18.74 13.74
C ILE A 322 -0.93 -17.91 14.50
N TYR A 323 -0.74 -18.21 15.78
CA TYR A 323 0.26 -17.48 16.56
C TYR A 323 1.66 -17.95 16.16
N ASP A 324 2.63 -17.04 16.05
CA ASP A 324 4.05 -17.30 15.74
C ASP A 324 4.64 -18.50 16.51
N SER A 325 4.24 -18.65 17.78
CA SER A 325 4.65 -19.79 18.64
C SER A 325 4.22 -21.19 18.15
N LYS A 326 3.28 -21.24 17.22
CA LYS A 326 2.67 -22.44 16.62
C LYS A 326 2.78 -22.45 15.10
N ASP A 327 3.24 -21.35 14.54
CA ASP A 327 3.41 -21.14 13.12
C ASP A 327 4.79 -21.67 12.67
N LYS A 328 4.82 -22.51 11.64
CA LYS A 328 6.08 -23.02 11.09
C LYS A 328 6.79 -22.00 10.21
N CYS A 329 6.09 -21.03 9.65
CA CYS A 329 6.64 -19.95 8.85
C CYS A 329 5.95 -18.62 9.20
N PRO A 330 6.30 -18.03 10.37
CA PRO A 330 5.62 -16.86 10.95
C PRO A 330 5.59 -15.56 10.12
N LEU A 331 6.16 -15.56 8.93
CA LEU A 331 6.25 -14.41 8.02
C LEU A 331 5.56 -14.67 6.68
N GLU A 332 4.98 -15.86 6.48
CA GLU A 332 4.37 -16.31 5.23
C GLU A 332 2.96 -16.83 5.51
N PRO A 333 1.92 -16.09 5.15
CA PRO A 333 0.57 -16.43 5.56
C PRO A 333 0.06 -17.72 4.90
N GLU A 334 -0.54 -18.59 5.73
CA GLU A 334 -1.28 -19.80 5.35
C GLU A 334 -2.32 -19.57 4.23
N ASP A 335 -2.42 -20.52 3.29
CA ASP A 335 -3.37 -20.49 2.17
C ASP A 335 -4.55 -21.46 2.33
N LYS A 336 -5.31 -21.31 3.42
CA LYS A 336 -6.53 -22.05 3.80
C LYS A 336 -7.35 -22.67 2.66
N ASP A 337 -6.94 -23.82 2.18
CA ASP A 337 -7.57 -24.57 1.10
C ASP A 337 -8.11 -25.94 1.55
N GLY A 338 -7.86 -26.29 2.83
CA GLY A 338 -8.27 -27.54 3.45
C GLY A 338 -7.16 -28.59 3.52
N PHE A 339 -5.96 -28.29 3.04
CA PHE A 339 -4.75 -29.07 3.20
C PHE A 339 -3.83 -28.42 4.23
N GLU A 340 -3.39 -29.19 5.22
CA GLU A 340 -2.47 -28.79 6.30
C GLU A 340 -2.64 -27.41 7.00
N ASP A 341 -3.79 -26.72 6.84
CA ASP A 341 -4.26 -25.41 7.36
C ASP A 341 -3.92 -25.00 8.83
N LEU A 342 -3.40 -25.91 9.64
CA LEU A 342 -3.08 -25.74 11.05
C LEU A 342 -1.60 -25.51 11.33
N ASP A 343 -0.75 -25.57 10.31
CA ASP A 343 0.70 -25.49 10.48
C ASP A 343 1.29 -24.10 10.23
N GLY A 344 0.48 -23.19 9.65
CA GLY A 344 0.84 -21.78 9.45
C GLY A 344 1.57 -21.55 8.13
N CYS A 345 1.69 -22.56 7.27
CA CYS A 345 2.45 -22.45 6.05
C CYS A 345 1.63 -22.63 4.79
N PRO A 346 1.88 -21.78 3.77
CA PRO A 346 1.20 -21.94 2.51
C PRO A 346 1.68 -23.20 1.79
N ASP A 347 0.74 -24.10 1.48
CA ASP A 347 0.97 -25.36 0.80
C ASP A 347 0.63 -25.23 -0.69
N THR A 348 1.41 -24.46 -1.42
CA THR A 348 1.09 -24.09 -2.83
C THR A 348 1.13 -25.24 -3.88
N ASP A 349 1.45 -26.46 -3.45
CA ASP A 349 1.54 -27.70 -4.24
C ASP A 349 1.32 -28.89 -3.27
N ASN A 350 0.07 -29.10 -2.87
CA ASN A 350 -0.33 -30.00 -1.80
C ASN A 350 0.13 -31.46 -1.99
N ASP A 351 0.01 -32.00 -3.20
CA ASP A 351 0.38 -33.39 -3.49
C ASP A 351 1.82 -33.56 -4.01
N GLN A 352 2.53 -32.45 -4.19
CA GLN A 352 3.95 -32.37 -4.50
C GLN A 352 4.32 -33.01 -5.83
N ASP A 353 3.41 -32.94 -6.81
CA ASP A 353 3.67 -33.42 -8.16
C ASP A 353 4.41 -32.39 -9.05
N GLY A 354 4.51 -31.14 -8.58
CA GLY A 354 5.18 -30.02 -9.25
C GLY A 354 4.26 -29.07 -10.01
N ILE A 355 2.95 -29.26 -9.93
CA ILE A 355 1.91 -28.35 -10.45
C ILE A 355 1.27 -27.63 -9.25
N LEU A 356 1.28 -26.30 -9.28
CA LEU A 356 0.69 -25.52 -8.18
C LEU A 356 -0.82 -25.73 -8.12
N ASP A 357 -1.43 -25.76 -6.92
CA ASP A 357 -2.87 -26.07 -6.75
C ASP A 357 -3.80 -25.18 -7.58
N VAL A 358 -3.40 -23.91 -7.76
CA VAL A 358 -4.14 -22.94 -8.58
C VAL A 358 -4.23 -23.31 -10.07
N SER A 359 -3.32 -24.16 -10.53
CA SER A 359 -3.23 -24.70 -11.89
C SER A 359 -3.50 -26.20 -11.96
N ASP A 360 -3.75 -26.83 -10.81
CA ASP A 360 -3.93 -28.26 -10.66
C ASP A 360 -5.41 -28.66 -10.77
N GLY A 361 -5.72 -29.65 -11.61
CA GLY A 361 -7.07 -30.17 -11.78
C GLY A 361 -7.53 -31.08 -10.66
N CYS A 362 -6.59 -31.74 -9.97
CA CYS A 362 -6.79 -32.62 -8.84
C CYS A 362 -5.78 -32.28 -7.73
N PRO A 363 -5.93 -31.13 -7.03
CA PRO A 363 -4.91 -30.56 -6.12
C PRO A 363 -4.51 -31.39 -4.90
N ASN A 364 -4.94 -32.64 -4.77
CA ASN A 364 -4.64 -33.51 -3.65
C ASN A 364 -4.28 -34.94 -4.12
N ASP A 365 -4.22 -35.16 -5.43
CA ASP A 365 -4.02 -36.45 -6.05
C ASP A 365 -2.90 -36.31 -7.10
N PRO A 366 -1.70 -36.83 -6.85
CA PRO A 366 -0.54 -36.50 -7.66
C PRO A 366 -0.65 -37.04 -9.10
N GLU A 367 -0.19 -36.23 -10.05
CA GLU A 367 -0.15 -36.55 -11.48
C GLU A 367 0.60 -37.86 -11.78
N THR A 368 0.07 -38.61 -12.73
CA THR A 368 0.69 -39.84 -13.25
C THR A 368 1.43 -39.55 -14.55
N ILE A 369 2.70 -39.17 -14.45
CA ILE A 369 3.57 -38.89 -15.62
C ILE A 369 3.71 -40.13 -16.52
N ASN A 370 2.92 -40.19 -17.59
CA ASN A 370 2.83 -41.35 -18.49
C ASN A 370 2.88 -40.95 -19.99
N GLY A 371 2.98 -39.65 -20.29
CA GLY A 371 2.95 -39.09 -21.63
C GLY A 371 1.53 -38.90 -22.17
N TYR A 372 0.52 -38.79 -21.29
CA TYR A 372 -0.87 -38.46 -21.60
C TYR A 372 -1.32 -37.50 -20.51
N LYS A 373 -1.74 -36.30 -20.91
CA LYS A 373 -2.22 -35.22 -20.03
C LYS A 373 -1.39 -34.89 -18.78
N ASP A 374 -0.08 -35.19 -18.77
CA ASP A 374 0.89 -34.84 -17.71
C ASP A 374 1.02 -33.33 -17.29
N GLN A 375 0.09 -32.45 -17.67
CA GLN A 375 0.04 -31.02 -17.32
C GLN A 375 -1.31 -30.62 -16.71
N ASP A 376 -2.26 -31.55 -16.55
CA ASP A 376 -3.57 -31.23 -15.96
C ASP A 376 -3.66 -31.53 -14.45
N GLY A 377 -2.61 -32.10 -13.86
CA GLY A 377 -2.50 -32.29 -12.40
C GLY A 377 -3.41 -33.41 -11.91
N CYS A 378 -3.77 -34.36 -12.76
CA CYS A 378 -4.76 -35.37 -12.42
C CYS A 378 -4.25 -36.75 -12.77
N PRO A 379 -4.29 -37.72 -11.84
CA PRO A 379 -3.86 -39.07 -12.12
C PRO A 379 -4.73 -39.69 -13.22
N ASP A 380 -4.09 -40.09 -14.31
CA ASP A 380 -4.75 -40.76 -15.42
C ASP A 380 -4.07 -42.05 -15.88
N GLU A 381 -4.84 -42.85 -16.63
CA GLU A 381 -4.32 -43.99 -17.35
C GLU A 381 -4.28 -43.69 -18.85
N LYS A 382 -3.08 -43.74 -19.43
CA LYS A 382 -2.90 -43.67 -20.88
C LYS A 382 -3.73 -44.73 -21.62
N PRO A 383 -4.64 -44.32 -22.52
CA PRO A 383 -5.41 -45.25 -23.34
C PRO A 383 -4.52 -46.19 -24.16
N VAL A 384 -5.03 -47.37 -24.51
CA VAL A 384 -4.33 -48.32 -25.38
C VAL A 384 -4.38 -47.83 -26.84
N GLU A 385 -3.25 -47.92 -27.56
CA GLU A 385 -3.18 -47.53 -28.97
C GLU A 385 -4.07 -48.43 -29.85
N MET A 386 -4.89 -47.81 -30.71
CA MET A 386 -5.70 -48.53 -31.69
C MET A 386 -4.81 -49.25 -32.73
N LYS A 387 -4.89 -50.59 -32.75
CA LYS A 387 -4.22 -51.45 -33.73
C LYS A 387 -5.27 -52.11 -34.63
N GLY A 388 -5.23 -51.80 -35.93
CA GLY A 388 -6.10 -52.43 -36.93
C GLY A 388 -7.51 -51.83 -37.04
N THR A 389 -8.52 -52.69 -37.22
CA THR A 389 -9.95 -52.31 -37.33
C THR A 389 -10.63 -52.51 -35.99
N LEU A 390 -11.27 -51.45 -35.48
CA LEU A 390 -12.12 -51.48 -34.30
C LEU A 390 -13.59 -51.37 -34.73
N VAL A 391 -14.36 -52.41 -34.46
CA VAL A 391 -15.82 -52.40 -34.65
C VAL A 391 -16.45 -52.06 -33.30
N LEU A 392 -17.11 -50.90 -33.21
CA LEU A 392 -17.75 -50.47 -31.98
C LEU A 392 -19.24 -50.81 -32.01
N GLU A 393 -19.67 -51.59 -31.02
CA GLU A 393 -21.09 -51.83 -30.76
C GLU A 393 -21.66 -50.67 -29.94
N GLY A 394 -22.91 -50.26 -30.23
CA GLY A 394 -23.63 -49.27 -29.43
C GLY A 394 -23.64 -47.83 -29.95
N ILE A 395 -23.01 -47.53 -31.10
CA ILE A 395 -23.18 -46.23 -31.78
C ILE A 395 -24.52 -46.24 -32.51
N ASN A 396 -25.52 -45.59 -31.94
CA ASN A 396 -26.89 -45.58 -32.40
C ASN A 396 -27.30 -44.22 -32.99
N PHE A 397 -28.26 -44.26 -33.90
CA PHE A 397 -28.79 -43.08 -34.57
C PHE A 397 -30.31 -43.08 -34.49
N ARG A 398 -30.92 -41.88 -34.50
CA ARG A 398 -32.37 -41.75 -34.66
C ARG A 398 -32.81 -42.45 -35.95
N THR A 399 -33.95 -43.13 -35.91
CA THR A 399 -34.46 -43.93 -37.04
C THR A 399 -34.53 -43.08 -38.33
N GLY A 400 -33.94 -43.59 -39.41
CA GLY A 400 -33.90 -42.91 -40.71
C GLY A 400 -33.04 -41.64 -40.77
N SER A 401 -32.24 -41.37 -39.73
CA SER A 401 -31.42 -40.17 -39.58
C SER A 401 -29.94 -40.50 -39.36
N ALA A 402 -29.10 -39.47 -39.51
CA ALA A 402 -27.69 -39.44 -39.12
C ALA A 402 -27.46 -38.72 -37.77
N GLU A 403 -28.53 -38.39 -37.05
CA GLU A 403 -28.48 -37.84 -35.69
C GLU A 403 -28.09 -38.93 -34.69
N LEU A 404 -26.98 -38.73 -33.96
CA LEU A 404 -26.51 -39.63 -32.91
C LEU A 404 -27.48 -39.62 -31.71
N LEU A 405 -27.69 -40.78 -31.09
CA LEU A 405 -28.40 -40.87 -29.81
C LEU A 405 -27.43 -40.69 -28.63
N ASP A 406 -27.95 -40.19 -27.51
CA ASP A 406 -27.17 -39.81 -26.33
C ASP A 406 -26.27 -40.94 -25.80
N GLU A 407 -26.74 -42.20 -25.86
CA GLU A 407 -25.97 -43.35 -25.39
C GLU A 407 -24.67 -43.57 -26.20
N SER A 408 -24.63 -43.07 -27.44
CA SER A 408 -23.48 -43.22 -28.34
C SER A 408 -22.30 -42.35 -27.93
N PHE A 409 -22.53 -41.24 -27.23
CA PHE A 409 -21.46 -40.29 -26.91
C PHE A 409 -20.40 -40.89 -25.99
N SER A 410 -20.80 -41.67 -24.98
CA SER A 410 -19.87 -42.37 -24.09
C SER A 410 -18.89 -43.30 -24.83
N ILE A 411 -19.35 -43.97 -25.89
CA ILE A 411 -18.53 -44.85 -26.72
C ILE A 411 -17.59 -44.02 -27.60
N LEU A 412 -18.09 -42.91 -28.15
CA LEU A 412 -17.30 -42.01 -28.98
C LEU A 412 -16.24 -41.25 -28.17
N ASP A 413 -16.50 -40.97 -26.90
CA ASP A 413 -15.52 -40.38 -25.97
C ASP A 413 -14.30 -41.28 -25.77
N ASN A 414 -14.50 -42.60 -25.65
CA ASN A 414 -13.39 -43.55 -25.59
C ASN A 414 -12.53 -43.54 -26.86
N VAL A 415 -13.14 -43.38 -28.03
CA VAL A 415 -12.42 -43.23 -29.30
C VAL A 415 -11.64 -41.92 -29.34
N TYR A 416 -12.28 -40.83 -28.90
CA TYR A 416 -11.65 -39.52 -28.81
C TYR A 416 -10.41 -39.55 -27.91
N ASN A 417 -10.52 -40.06 -26.68
CA ASN A 417 -9.40 -40.15 -25.73
C ASN A 417 -8.21 -40.95 -26.32
N SER A 418 -8.49 -42.04 -27.04
CA SER A 418 -7.43 -42.80 -27.73
C SER A 418 -6.77 -41.98 -28.85
N LEU A 419 -7.55 -41.26 -29.67
CA LEU A 419 -7.00 -40.43 -30.75
C LEU A 419 -6.23 -39.21 -30.22
N GLU A 420 -6.60 -38.69 -29.06
CA GLU A 420 -5.88 -37.64 -28.34
C GLU A 420 -4.53 -38.17 -27.85
N ALA A 421 -4.51 -39.31 -27.14
CA ALA A 421 -3.30 -39.95 -26.63
C ALA A 421 -2.28 -40.33 -27.73
N PHE A 422 -2.75 -40.57 -28.96
CA PHE A 422 -1.90 -40.97 -30.09
C PHE A 422 -2.04 -40.03 -31.29
N PRO A 423 -1.42 -38.84 -31.29
CA PRO A 423 -1.64 -37.79 -32.29
C PRO A 423 -1.23 -38.17 -33.72
N LYS A 424 -0.40 -39.21 -33.88
CA LYS A 424 0.03 -39.73 -35.19
C LYS A 424 -0.96 -40.70 -35.83
N VAL A 425 -1.92 -41.22 -35.06
CA VAL A 425 -2.90 -42.18 -35.58
C VAL A 425 -3.92 -41.44 -36.46
N LYS A 426 -4.14 -41.96 -37.67
CA LYS A 426 -5.21 -41.56 -38.57
C LYS A 426 -6.21 -42.69 -38.71
N ILE A 427 -7.48 -42.35 -38.90
CA ILE A 427 -8.58 -43.32 -39.01
C ILE A 427 -9.48 -43.06 -40.22
N GLU A 428 -10.07 -44.11 -40.75
CA GLU A 428 -11.21 -44.09 -41.67
C GLU A 428 -12.45 -44.62 -40.94
N ILE A 429 -13.49 -43.80 -40.85
CA ILE A 429 -14.80 -44.15 -40.29
C ILE A 429 -15.66 -44.73 -41.40
N ARG A 430 -16.12 -45.97 -41.23
CA ARG A 430 -16.93 -46.69 -42.21
C ARG A 430 -18.35 -46.82 -41.71
N GLY A 431 -19.30 -46.32 -42.49
CA GLY A 431 -20.73 -46.46 -42.21
C GLY A 431 -21.33 -47.64 -42.96
N HIS A 432 -22.14 -48.43 -42.24
CA HIS A 432 -22.87 -49.57 -42.81
C HIS A 432 -24.35 -49.52 -42.45
N THR A 433 -25.21 -50.03 -43.34
CA THR A 433 -26.65 -50.17 -43.12
C THR A 433 -27.07 -51.64 -43.24
N ASP A 434 -28.31 -51.93 -42.83
CA ASP A 434 -28.98 -53.16 -43.25
C ASP A 434 -29.53 -53.03 -44.69
N ASN A 435 -30.25 -54.04 -45.15
CA ASN A 435 -30.84 -54.08 -46.50
C ASN A 435 -32.25 -53.49 -46.60
N VAL A 436 -32.69 -52.70 -45.63
CA VAL A 436 -34.02 -52.09 -45.66
C VAL A 436 -33.91 -50.73 -46.37
N GLY A 437 -34.70 -50.54 -47.44
CA GLY A 437 -34.65 -49.34 -48.27
C GLY A 437 -34.01 -49.58 -49.63
N SER A 438 -33.68 -48.52 -50.36
CA SER A 438 -32.96 -48.63 -51.64
C SER A 438 -31.45 -48.59 -51.41
N ALA A 439 -30.69 -49.33 -52.21
CA ALA A 439 -29.22 -49.33 -52.11
C ALA A 439 -28.61 -47.92 -52.21
N GLN A 440 -29.20 -47.05 -53.04
CA GLN A 440 -28.76 -45.66 -53.17
C GLN A 440 -29.01 -44.85 -51.89
N ALA A 441 -30.18 -44.99 -51.26
CA ALA A 441 -30.49 -44.32 -50.00
C ALA A 441 -29.61 -44.85 -48.86
N ASN A 442 -29.37 -46.16 -48.82
CA ASN A 442 -28.49 -46.81 -47.86
C ASN A 442 -27.04 -46.32 -47.99
N MET A 443 -26.56 -46.11 -49.21
CA MET A 443 -25.23 -45.54 -49.45
C MET A 443 -25.11 -44.12 -48.88
N VAL A 444 -26.07 -43.24 -49.17
CA VAL A 444 -26.08 -41.85 -48.68
C VAL A 444 -26.17 -41.81 -47.15
N LEU A 445 -27.12 -42.53 -46.56
CA LEU A 445 -27.33 -42.55 -45.11
C LEU A 445 -26.10 -43.08 -44.36
N SER A 446 -25.43 -44.09 -44.90
CA SER A 446 -24.22 -44.64 -44.30
C SER A 446 -23.06 -43.62 -44.27
N LEU A 447 -22.93 -42.81 -45.32
CA LEU A 447 -21.92 -41.76 -45.40
C LEU A 447 -22.24 -40.60 -44.46
N GLU A 448 -23.51 -40.17 -44.40
CA GLU A 448 -23.96 -39.10 -43.49
C GLU A 448 -23.74 -39.49 -42.03
N ARG A 449 -24.01 -40.75 -41.66
CA ARG A 449 -23.72 -41.26 -40.31
C ARG A 449 -22.24 -41.24 -39.97
N ALA A 450 -21.39 -41.69 -40.90
CA ALA A 450 -19.94 -41.61 -40.72
C ALA A 450 -19.47 -40.14 -40.59
N GLN A 451 -20.10 -39.21 -41.32
CA GLN A 451 -19.84 -37.78 -41.21
C GLN A 451 -20.28 -37.22 -39.85
N SER A 452 -21.44 -37.62 -39.31
CA SER A 452 -21.87 -37.19 -37.96
C SER A 452 -20.87 -37.61 -36.89
N VAL A 453 -20.34 -38.85 -36.97
CA VAL A 453 -19.29 -39.33 -36.07
C VAL A 453 -18.00 -38.53 -36.25
N LYS A 454 -17.57 -38.28 -37.50
CA LYS A 454 -16.41 -37.41 -37.76
C LYS A 454 -16.61 -36.02 -37.15
N SER A 455 -17.76 -35.40 -37.38
CA SER A 455 -18.07 -34.06 -36.87
C SER A 455 -17.99 -34.02 -35.35
N TYR A 456 -18.49 -35.05 -34.66
CA TYR A 456 -18.35 -35.17 -33.21
C TYR A 456 -16.88 -35.17 -32.76
N LEU A 457 -16.04 -36.04 -33.35
CA LEU A 457 -14.62 -36.15 -32.99
C LEU A 457 -13.84 -34.85 -33.31
N VAL A 458 -14.13 -34.23 -34.45
CA VAL A 458 -13.48 -32.98 -34.86
C VAL A 458 -13.88 -31.82 -33.94
N ASN A 459 -15.18 -31.73 -33.57
CA ASN A 459 -15.66 -30.72 -32.65
C ASN A 459 -15.08 -30.88 -31.23
N ARG A 460 -14.72 -32.11 -30.82
CA ARG A 460 -14.00 -32.39 -29.57
C ARG A 460 -12.50 -32.05 -29.65
N GLY A 461 -11.94 -31.82 -30.85
CA GLY A 461 -10.56 -31.36 -31.03
C GLY A 461 -9.66 -32.27 -31.88
N VAL A 462 -10.17 -33.39 -32.42
CA VAL A 462 -9.37 -34.22 -33.35
C VAL A 462 -9.19 -33.47 -34.67
N ALA A 463 -7.95 -33.34 -35.14
CA ALA A 463 -7.69 -32.67 -36.41
C ALA A 463 -8.44 -33.34 -37.57
N ALA A 464 -9.14 -32.54 -38.38
CA ALA A 464 -10.08 -33.04 -39.39
C ALA A 464 -9.43 -33.86 -40.53
N ASP A 465 -8.12 -33.70 -40.74
CA ASP A 465 -7.30 -34.44 -41.69
C ASP A 465 -6.89 -35.83 -41.17
N ARG A 466 -6.97 -36.06 -39.86
CA ARG A 466 -6.74 -37.37 -39.23
C ARG A 466 -7.93 -38.32 -39.39
N VAL A 467 -9.10 -37.82 -39.82
CA VAL A 467 -10.33 -38.60 -39.89
C VAL A 467 -10.89 -38.58 -41.31
N GLN A 468 -10.89 -39.75 -41.97
CA GLN A 468 -11.57 -39.97 -43.24
C GLN A 468 -12.93 -40.65 -43.01
N VAL A 469 -13.85 -40.51 -43.96
CA VAL A 469 -15.19 -41.11 -43.87
C VAL A 469 -15.52 -41.83 -45.17
N LYS A 470 -16.18 -42.98 -45.06
CA LYS A 470 -16.64 -43.75 -46.22
C LYS A 470 -17.96 -44.47 -45.91
N GLY A 471 -18.96 -44.25 -46.76
CA GLY A 471 -20.20 -45.02 -46.72
C GLY A 471 -20.07 -46.32 -47.51
N PHE A 472 -20.63 -47.41 -46.99
CA PHE A 472 -20.70 -48.70 -47.68
C PHE A 472 -22.15 -49.18 -47.90
N GLY A 473 -23.14 -48.48 -47.36
CA GLY A 473 -24.54 -48.91 -47.38
C GLY A 473 -24.68 -50.36 -46.90
N GLU A 474 -25.43 -51.15 -47.66
CA GLU A 474 -25.70 -52.57 -47.38
C GLU A 474 -24.67 -53.55 -47.99
N SER A 475 -23.61 -53.03 -48.64
CA SER A 475 -22.71 -53.85 -49.48
C SER A 475 -21.75 -54.76 -48.71
N GLN A 476 -21.56 -54.52 -47.41
CA GLN A 476 -20.66 -55.28 -46.54
C GLN A 476 -21.38 -55.75 -45.25
N PRO A 477 -22.32 -56.71 -45.35
CA PRO A 477 -23.01 -57.26 -44.20
C PRO A 477 -22.07 -58.17 -43.39
N VAL A 478 -22.12 -58.04 -42.06
CA VAL A 478 -21.44 -58.92 -41.10
C VAL A 478 -22.37 -60.00 -40.54
N SER A 479 -23.69 -59.84 -40.75
CA SER A 479 -24.70 -60.77 -40.28
C SER A 479 -25.88 -60.90 -41.25
N SER A 480 -26.77 -61.84 -40.97
CA SER A 480 -27.91 -62.12 -41.84
C SER A 480 -28.98 -61.01 -41.75
N ASN A 481 -29.21 -60.34 -42.88
CA ASN A 481 -30.29 -59.37 -43.05
C ASN A 481 -31.71 -59.97 -42.91
N ARG A 482 -31.84 -61.29 -42.84
CA ARG A 482 -33.14 -61.98 -42.67
C ARG A 482 -33.73 -61.80 -41.29
N THR A 483 -32.90 -61.56 -40.27
CA THR A 483 -33.35 -61.45 -38.87
C THR A 483 -33.25 -59.99 -38.39
N ALA A 484 -34.10 -59.60 -37.44
CA ALA A 484 -34.02 -58.26 -36.85
C ALA A 484 -32.68 -58.02 -36.15
N LYS A 485 -32.14 -59.06 -35.48
CA LYS A 485 -30.82 -59.04 -34.83
C LYS A 485 -29.70 -58.82 -35.85
N GLY A 486 -29.64 -59.60 -36.92
CA GLY A 486 -28.59 -59.45 -37.93
C GLY A 486 -28.67 -58.14 -38.71
N ARG A 487 -29.88 -57.58 -38.89
CA ARG A 487 -30.02 -56.19 -39.38
C ARG A 487 -29.45 -55.17 -38.41
N ALA A 488 -29.64 -55.34 -37.10
CA ALA A 488 -29.03 -54.46 -36.10
C ALA A 488 -27.50 -54.54 -36.13
N GLU A 489 -26.92 -55.73 -36.24
CA GLU A 489 -25.47 -55.93 -36.36
C GLU A 489 -24.90 -55.32 -37.66
N ASN A 490 -25.67 -55.32 -38.75
CA ASN A 490 -25.25 -54.69 -40.00
C ASN A 490 -25.29 -53.15 -39.96
N ARG A 491 -26.15 -52.55 -39.14
CA ARG A 491 -26.20 -51.10 -38.89
C ARG A 491 -25.13 -50.71 -37.88
N ARG A 492 -23.90 -50.53 -38.36
CA ARG A 492 -22.73 -50.29 -37.50
C ARG A 492 -21.80 -49.22 -38.06
N ILE A 493 -20.92 -48.74 -37.19
CA ILE A 493 -19.78 -47.90 -37.54
C ILE A 493 -18.49 -48.67 -37.24
N GLU A 494 -17.57 -48.68 -38.19
CA GLU A 494 -16.22 -49.23 -38.00
C GLU A 494 -15.18 -48.12 -38.04
N PHE A 495 -14.13 -48.25 -37.22
CA PHE A 495 -12.96 -47.38 -37.21
C PHE A 495 -11.77 -48.18 -37.70
N VAL A 496 -11.14 -47.73 -38.79
CA VAL A 496 -9.99 -48.42 -39.37
C VAL A 496 -8.78 -47.51 -39.32
N ARG A 497 -7.70 -47.96 -38.67
CA ARG A 497 -6.43 -47.23 -38.75
C ARG A 497 -5.93 -47.18 -40.19
N ILE A 498 -5.55 -45.99 -40.62
CA ILE A 498 -4.90 -45.76 -41.92
C ILE A 498 -3.50 -45.21 -41.69
N ASN A 499 -2.58 -45.56 -42.58
CA ASN A 499 -1.16 -45.21 -42.48
C ASN A 499 -0.88 -43.81 -43.00
#